data_AF-L0AND8-F1
#
_entry.id   AF-L0AND8-F1
#
_cell.length_a   1.000
_cell.length_b   1.000
_cell.length_c   1.000
_cell.angle_alpha   90.00
_cell.angle_beta   90.00
_cell.angle_gamma   90.00
#
_symmetry.space_group_name_H-M   'P 1'
#
loop_
_entity.id
_entity.type
_entity.pdbx_description
1 polymer ?
#
loop_
_entity_poly.entity_id
_entity_poly.type
_entity_poly.pdbx_seq_one_letter_code
_entity_poly.pdbx_strand_id
1 'polypeptide(L)'
;MTDPHQRHVVVRVTCDGCDRTVPRAKLTTVTMPDGSQVACCAQCEEYARAAAERLDDGYGSMADQRTVCDGCRQPVPDQDFEEIVVADGTVLSCCPSCVTEATRRDDVKRRSRAQLESDTESTDASSEPNGDGLDEADRPATDHDGHCTQCRDQVSVERFRVTTVDGRTEWLCPACRDEAERNGIVESVAMRETKAREVLGVSANASLEELHRAYRKQVKRAHPDRKSGSRSAFQLVTEAYERLRDAKR
;
A
#
# COMPACT_ATOMS: atom_id res chain seq x y z
N MET A 1 64.28 22.96 -12.09
CA MET A 1 64.23 21.73 -11.27
C MET A 1 62.77 21.46 -11.00
N THR A 2 62.12 20.66 -11.83
CA THR A 2 60.67 20.39 -11.73
C THR A 2 60.53 18.89 -11.62
N ASP A 3 60.08 18.42 -10.45
CA ASP A 3 59.97 17.02 -10.08
C ASP A 3 58.88 16.31 -10.92
N PRO A 4 59.19 15.22 -11.65
CA PRO A 4 58.23 14.56 -12.54
C PRO A 4 57.34 13.50 -11.85
N HIS A 5 57.34 13.39 -10.51
CA HIS A 5 56.66 12.31 -9.80
C HIS A 5 55.58 12.74 -8.80
N GLN A 6 54.86 13.82 -9.07
CA GLN A 6 53.61 14.09 -8.35
C GLN A 6 52.49 13.18 -8.88
N ARG A 7 52.44 11.94 -8.37
CA ARG A 7 51.32 11.02 -8.59
C ARG A 7 50.06 11.64 -7.99
N HIS A 8 49.18 12.18 -8.84
CA HIS A 8 47.86 12.62 -8.42
C HIS A 8 47.07 11.43 -7.86
N VAL A 9 46.97 11.36 -6.52
CA VAL A 9 46.09 10.40 -5.85
C VAL A 9 44.65 10.80 -6.17
N VAL A 10 44.01 10.09 -7.08
CA VAL A 10 42.61 10.32 -7.43
C VAL A 10 41.74 9.75 -6.31
N VAL A 11 41.32 10.63 -5.40
CA VAL A 11 40.35 10.29 -4.36
C VAL A 11 39.02 9.94 -5.02
N ARG A 12 38.55 8.73 -4.76
CA ARG A 12 37.31 8.18 -5.29
C ARG A 12 36.26 8.11 -4.20
N VAL A 13 35.03 8.48 -4.54
CA VAL A 13 33.88 8.58 -3.65
C VAL A 13 32.64 8.09 -4.39
N THR A 14 31.63 7.64 -3.65
CA THR A 14 30.36 7.18 -4.22
C THR A 14 29.49 8.36 -4.60
N CYS A 15 28.78 8.22 -5.72
CA CYS A 15 27.75 9.18 -6.14
C CYS A 15 26.43 8.87 -5.42
N ASP A 16 25.83 9.85 -4.75
CA ASP A 16 24.60 9.66 -3.95
C ASP A 16 23.37 9.29 -4.81
N GLY A 17 23.38 9.60 -6.11
CA GLY A 17 22.28 9.26 -7.02
C GLY A 17 22.35 7.89 -7.70
N CYS A 18 23.52 7.24 -7.81
CA CYS A 18 23.66 5.99 -8.56
C CYS A 18 24.64 4.97 -7.96
N ASP A 19 25.18 5.25 -6.77
CA ASP A 19 26.14 4.45 -6.00
C ASP A 19 27.46 4.09 -6.71
N ARG A 20 27.69 4.61 -7.92
CA ARG A 20 28.94 4.36 -8.65
C ARG A 20 30.08 5.13 -8.02
N THR A 21 31.22 4.45 -7.90
CA THR A 21 32.47 5.07 -7.47
C THR A 21 33.04 5.97 -8.56
N VAL A 22 33.06 7.27 -8.30
CA VAL A 22 33.56 8.29 -9.23
C VAL A 22 34.69 9.11 -8.59
N PRO A 23 35.60 9.70 -9.38
CA PRO A 23 36.58 10.66 -8.85
C PRO A 23 35.86 11.82 -8.17
N ARG A 24 36.31 12.24 -6.98
CA ARG A 24 35.74 13.37 -6.24
C ARG A 24 35.66 14.65 -7.09
N ALA A 25 36.66 14.86 -7.96
CA ALA A 25 36.71 16.00 -8.87
C ALA A 25 35.62 16.01 -9.97
N LYS A 26 34.86 14.91 -10.11
CA LYS A 26 33.76 14.75 -11.08
C LYS A 26 32.37 14.70 -10.42
N LEU A 27 32.29 15.01 -9.13
CA LEU A 27 31.02 15.16 -8.42
C LEU A 27 30.64 16.64 -8.33
N THR A 28 29.36 16.91 -8.54
CA THR A 28 28.72 18.19 -8.30
C THR A 28 27.82 18.06 -7.08
N THR A 29 27.87 19.04 -6.18
CA THR A 29 26.96 19.10 -5.03
C THR A 29 25.68 19.82 -5.42
N VAL A 30 24.54 19.18 -5.20
CA VAL A 30 23.20 19.74 -5.41
C VAL A 30 22.53 19.92 -4.05
N THR A 31 21.93 21.09 -3.83
CA THR A 31 21.15 21.39 -2.63
C THR A 31 19.68 21.09 -2.91
N MET A 32 19.07 20.27 -2.06
CA MET A 32 17.66 19.92 -2.12
C MET A 32 16.80 20.98 -1.38
N PRO A 33 15.48 21.05 -1.62
CA PRO A 33 14.60 22.06 -1.01
C PRO A 33 14.50 21.96 0.52
N ASP A 34 14.75 20.79 1.10
CA ASP A 34 14.84 20.56 2.54
C ASP A 34 16.18 21.03 3.16
N GLY A 35 17.07 21.60 2.34
CA GLY A 35 18.39 22.06 2.74
C GLY A 35 19.48 20.98 2.77
N SER A 36 19.15 19.72 2.46
CA SER A 36 20.13 18.64 2.36
C SER A 36 21.02 18.81 1.12
N GLN A 37 22.25 18.31 1.18
CA GLN A 37 23.23 18.38 0.09
C GLN A 37 23.60 16.98 -0.37
N VAL A 38 23.52 16.73 -1.68
CA VAL A 38 23.88 15.46 -2.30
C VAL A 38 24.99 15.65 -3.32
N ALA A 39 25.97 14.74 -3.33
CA ALA A 39 27.10 14.75 -4.26
C ALA A 39 26.85 13.77 -5.42
N CYS A 40 26.53 14.34 -6.58
CA CYS A 40 26.09 13.59 -7.76
C CYS A 40 27.11 13.65 -8.90
N CYS A 41 27.22 12.60 -9.70
CA CYS A 41 27.97 12.66 -10.95
C CYS A 41 27.23 13.54 -11.98
N ALA A 42 27.91 13.96 -13.05
CA ALA A 42 27.33 14.83 -14.08
C ALA A 42 25.98 14.33 -14.65
N GLN A 43 25.78 13.02 -14.74
CA GLN A 43 24.50 12.45 -15.21
C GLN A 43 23.42 12.52 -14.13
N CYS A 44 23.76 12.28 -12.86
CA CYS A 44 22.82 12.34 -11.74
C CYS A 44 22.50 13.78 -11.31
N GLU A 45 23.35 14.76 -11.63
CA GLU A 45 23.12 16.18 -11.36
C GLU A 45 21.83 16.68 -12.00
N GLU A 46 21.61 16.38 -13.28
CA GLU A 46 20.37 16.76 -13.98
C GLU A 46 19.13 16.16 -13.31
N TYR A 47 19.20 14.89 -12.92
CA TYR A 47 18.11 14.22 -12.20
C TYR A 47 17.87 14.82 -10.81
N ALA A 48 18.93 15.11 -10.05
CA ALA A 48 18.84 15.70 -8.72
C ALA A 48 18.26 17.12 -8.76
N ARG A 49 18.67 17.94 -9.73
CA ARG A 49 18.13 19.30 -9.90
C ARG A 49 16.67 19.28 -10.35
N ALA A 50 16.32 18.42 -11.32
CA ALA A 50 14.92 18.25 -11.73
C ALA A 50 14.03 17.65 -10.63
N ALA A 51 14.59 16.89 -9.68
CA ALA A 51 13.88 16.42 -8.50
C ALA A 51 13.67 17.56 -7.49
N ALA A 52 14.67 18.40 -7.26
CA ALA A 52 14.56 19.59 -6.41
C ALA A 52 13.49 20.56 -6.94
N GLU A 53 13.45 20.81 -8.26
CA GLU A 53 12.45 21.68 -8.90
C GLU A 53 11.02 21.13 -8.75
N ARG A 54 10.80 19.82 -8.93
CA ARG A 54 9.47 19.20 -8.76
C ARG A 54 8.96 19.24 -7.32
N LEU A 55 9.87 19.28 -6.35
CA LEU A 55 9.52 19.35 -4.94
C LEU A 55 9.21 20.78 -4.48
N ASP A 56 9.73 21.79 -5.19
CA ASP A 56 9.46 23.21 -4.93
C ASP A 56 8.04 23.64 -5.40
N ASP A 57 7.48 22.95 -6.40
CA ASP A 57 6.14 23.23 -6.96
C ASP A 57 4.95 22.58 -6.20
N GLY A 58 5.19 21.84 -5.10
CA GLY A 58 4.17 20.89 -4.62
C GLY A 58 4.17 20.48 -3.15
N TYR A 59 4.68 21.30 -2.22
CA TYR A 59 4.52 21.05 -0.78
C TYR A 59 4.08 22.33 -0.02
N GLY A 60 2.76 22.49 0.10
CA GLY A 60 2.13 22.95 1.35
C GLY A 60 2.11 24.45 1.66
N SER A 61 1.34 25.24 0.90
CA SER A 61 0.67 26.41 1.50
C SER A 61 -0.50 25.91 2.34
N MET A 62 -0.56 26.29 3.62
CA MET A 62 -1.55 25.89 4.64
C MET A 62 -3.00 26.36 4.35
N ALA A 63 -3.38 26.60 3.10
CA ALA A 63 -4.63 27.28 2.72
C ALA A 63 -5.60 26.47 1.83
N ASP A 64 -5.26 25.24 1.44
CA ASP A 64 -6.16 24.37 0.64
C ASP A 64 -6.14 22.92 1.15
N GLN A 65 -6.33 22.74 2.46
CA GLN A 65 -6.71 21.42 2.96
C GLN A 65 -8.16 21.19 2.51
N ARG A 66 -8.31 20.21 1.62
CA ARG A 66 -9.60 19.72 1.15
C ARG A 66 -9.83 18.38 1.81
N THR A 67 -10.68 18.33 2.81
CA THR A 67 -11.20 17.07 3.35
C THR A 67 -12.25 16.48 2.41
N VAL A 68 -12.51 15.17 2.53
CA VAL A 68 -13.43 14.44 1.64
C VAL A 68 -14.80 14.31 2.32
N CYS A 69 -15.87 14.71 1.64
CA CYS A 69 -17.24 14.57 2.15
C CYS A 69 -17.64 13.09 2.33
N ASP A 70 -18.14 12.71 3.51
CA ASP A 70 -18.56 11.34 3.81
C ASP A 70 -19.75 10.87 2.94
N GLY A 71 -20.57 11.80 2.46
CA GLY A 71 -21.72 11.51 1.59
C GLY A 71 -21.35 11.32 0.11
N CYS A 72 -20.78 12.35 -0.52
CA CYS A 72 -20.52 12.35 -1.97
C CYS A 72 -19.07 12.01 -2.36
N ARG A 73 -18.17 11.85 -1.36
CA ARG A 73 -16.74 11.57 -1.54
C ARG A 73 -15.99 12.56 -2.43
N GLN A 74 -16.55 13.76 -2.59
CA GLN A 74 -15.88 14.84 -3.31
C GLN A 74 -15.03 15.66 -2.32
N PRO A 75 -13.84 16.13 -2.73
CA PRO A 75 -13.05 17.05 -1.93
C PRO A 75 -13.81 18.38 -1.85
N VAL A 76 -14.07 18.84 -0.63
CA VAL A 76 -14.66 20.16 -0.39
C VAL A 76 -13.75 20.95 0.54
N PRO A 77 -13.79 22.29 0.51
CA PRO A 77 -12.98 23.11 1.41
C PRO A 77 -13.33 22.82 2.87
N ASP A 78 -12.33 22.76 3.75
CA ASP A 78 -12.53 22.44 5.18
C ASP A 78 -13.55 23.37 5.86
N GLN A 79 -13.67 24.61 5.40
CA GLN A 79 -14.63 25.61 5.90
C GLN A 79 -16.10 25.35 5.51
N ASP A 80 -16.35 24.48 4.54
CA ASP A 80 -17.67 24.15 4.00
C ASP A 80 -18.22 22.81 4.53
N PHE A 81 -17.56 22.22 5.53
CA PHE A 81 -18.03 21.00 6.19
C PHE A 81 -19.05 21.28 7.28
N GLU A 82 -20.12 20.50 7.26
CA GLU A 82 -21.14 20.46 8.30
C GLU A 82 -21.20 19.06 8.92
N GLU A 83 -21.15 18.99 10.25
CA GLU A 83 -21.29 17.75 10.99
C GLU A 83 -22.77 17.40 11.20
N ILE A 84 -23.16 16.18 10.83
CA ILE A 84 -24.50 15.64 11.08
C ILE A 84 -24.41 14.37 11.90
N VAL A 85 -25.42 14.14 12.76
CA VAL A 85 -25.55 12.91 13.53
C VAL A 85 -26.72 12.11 12.98
N VAL A 86 -26.43 10.91 12.50
CA VAL A 86 -27.45 9.95 12.07
C VAL A 86 -28.02 9.18 13.28
N ALA A 87 -29.17 8.52 13.10
CA ALA A 87 -29.92 7.87 14.20
C ALA A 87 -29.14 6.81 15.00
N ASP A 88 -28.09 6.22 14.42
CA ASP A 88 -27.19 5.26 15.09
C ASP A 88 -26.09 5.93 15.95
N GLY A 89 -26.07 7.26 16.01
CA GLY A 89 -25.08 8.05 16.76
C GLY A 89 -23.80 8.36 15.99
N THR A 90 -23.66 7.92 14.73
CA THR A 90 -22.49 8.22 13.90
C THR A 90 -22.45 9.70 13.53
N VAL A 91 -21.28 10.33 13.74
CA VAL A 91 -21.01 11.71 13.32
C VAL A 91 -20.39 11.67 11.92
N LEU A 92 -21.03 12.34 10.96
CA LEU A 92 -20.56 12.43 9.58
C LEU A 92 -20.20 13.87 9.22
N SER A 93 -19.06 14.05 8.56
CA SER A 93 -18.59 15.32 8.01
C SER A 93 -19.04 15.42 6.54
N CYS A 94 -20.11 16.18 6.31
CA CYS A 94 -20.77 16.27 5.02
C CYS A 94 -20.71 17.69 4.44
N CYS A 95 -20.69 17.80 3.12
CA CYS A 95 -20.90 19.08 2.45
C CYS A 95 -22.37 19.55 2.58
N PRO A 96 -22.66 20.83 2.35
CA PRO A 96 -23.99 21.41 2.64
C PRO A 96 -25.12 20.79 1.80
N SER A 97 -24.81 20.31 0.59
CA SER A 97 -25.77 19.59 -0.25
C SER A 97 -26.07 18.20 0.32
N CYS A 98 -25.06 17.46 0.77
CA CYS A 98 -25.25 16.16 1.42
C CYS A 98 -26.00 16.30 2.75
N VAL A 99 -25.75 17.35 3.53
CA VAL A 99 -26.53 17.66 4.73
C VAL A 99 -27.99 17.96 4.39
N THR A 100 -28.24 18.76 3.36
CA THR A 100 -29.60 19.07 2.92
C THR A 100 -30.36 17.81 2.48
N GLU A 101 -29.70 16.89 1.78
CA GLU A 101 -30.32 15.62 1.37
C GLU A 101 -30.52 14.66 2.56
N ALA A 102 -29.57 14.60 3.50
CA ALA A 102 -29.66 13.74 4.68
C ALA A 102 -30.77 14.18 5.64
N THR A 103 -30.94 15.50 5.84
CA THR A 103 -31.95 16.10 6.71
C THR A 103 -33.37 16.07 6.16
N ARG A 104 -33.59 15.57 4.93
CA ARG A 104 -34.95 15.31 4.39
C ARG A 104 -35.58 14.02 4.89
N ARG A 105 -34.80 13.15 5.54
CA ARG A 105 -35.30 11.97 6.25
C ARG A 105 -35.43 12.34 7.73
N ASP A 106 -36.58 12.05 8.34
CA ASP A 106 -36.93 12.44 9.72
C ASP A 106 -35.99 11.89 10.82
N ASP A 107 -34.99 11.09 10.45
CA ASP A 107 -34.04 10.39 11.33
C ASP A 107 -32.69 11.12 11.51
N VAL A 108 -32.52 12.34 10.97
CA VAL A 108 -31.23 13.08 11.02
C VAL A 108 -31.37 14.43 11.73
N LYS A 109 -30.69 14.60 12.88
CA LYS A 109 -30.71 15.84 13.67
C LYS A 109 -29.45 16.67 13.42
N ARG A 110 -29.63 17.91 12.93
CA ARG A 110 -28.55 18.90 12.81
C ARG A 110 -28.16 19.38 14.22
N ARG A 111 -26.89 19.26 14.61
CA ARG A 111 -26.44 19.80 15.90
C ARG A 111 -26.09 21.28 15.75
N SER A 112 -26.75 22.13 16.54
CA SER A 112 -26.22 23.45 16.88
C SER A 112 -25.51 23.37 18.24
N ARG A 113 -24.46 24.17 18.41
CA ARG A 113 -23.42 24.10 19.47
C ARG A 113 -23.90 24.41 20.91
N ALA A 114 -25.21 24.39 21.20
CA ALA A 114 -25.77 25.02 22.41
C ALA A 114 -26.53 24.09 23.39
N GLN A 115 -26.48 22.76 23.24
CA GLN A 115 -27.18 21.85 24.17
C GLN A 115 -26.28 20.69 24.61
N LEU A 116 -25.45 20.97 25.61
CA LEU A 116 -24.75 20.00 26.44
C LEU A 116 -25.24 20.23 27.87
N GLU A 117 -26.41 19.67 28.21
CA GLU A 117 -26.90 19.43 29.58
C GLU A 117 -28.34 18.89 29.45
N SER A 118 -28.69 17.86 30.25
CA SER A 118 -29.92 17.03 30.25
C SER A 118 -29.95 15.92 29.16
N ASP A 119 -30.15 14.63 29.42
CA ASP A 119 -30.65 13.91 30.60
C ASP A 119 -30.01 12.51 30.70
N THR A 120 -29.61 12.17 31.92
CA THR A 120 -29.57 10.81 32.44
C THR A 120 -31.01 10.37 32.73
N GLU A 121 -31.52 9.32 32.07
CA GLU A 121 -32.37 8.36 32.77
C GLU A 121 -32.49 7.03 32.02
N SER A 122 -32.54 5.97 32.82
CA SER A 122 -32.54 4.55 32.53
C SER A 122 -33.81 4.07 31.83
N THR A 123 -33.76 2.92 31.14
CA THR A 123 -34.73 1.82 31.37
C THR A 123 -34.30 0.50 30.72
N ASP A 124 -34.57 -0.54 31.48
CA ASP A 124 -34.36 -1.98 31.30
C ASP A 124 -35.35 -2.57 30.27
N ALA A 125 -34.96 -3.61 29.51
CA ALA A 125 -35.76 -4.82 29.29
C ALA A 125 -35.20 -5.72 28.17
N SER A 126 -34.86 -6.93 28.59
CA SER A 126 -34.60 -8.19 27.87
C SER A 126 -35.42 -8.45 26.60
N SER A 127 -34.81 -9.19 25.65
CA SER A 127 -35.34 -10.47 25.10
C SER A 127 -34.33 -11.12 24.14
N GLU A 128 -33.93 -12.35 24.47
CA GLU A 128 -33.35 -13.30 23.51
C GLU A 128 -34.43 -13.78 22.52
N PRO A 129 -34.00 -14.37 21.38
CA PRO A 129 -34.36 -15.77 21.23
C PRO A 129 -33.20 -16.65 20.75
N ASN A 130 -33.17 -17.84 21.37
CA ASN A 130 -32.47 -19.03 20.93
C ASN A 130 -32.78 -19.36 19.46
N GLY A 131 -31.74 -19.74 18.71
CA GLY A 131 -31.83 -20.26 17.36
C GLY A 131 -30.76 -21.34 17.16
N ASP A 132 -31.23 -22.57 17.19
CA ASP A 132 -30.52 -23.84 17.23
C ASP A 132 -29.37 -24.02 16.24
N GLY A 133 -28.30 -24.64 16.76
CA GLY A 133 -27.21 -25.17 15.98
C GLY A 133 -27.62 -26.36 15.11
N LEU A 134 -27.14 -26.34 13.88
CA LEU A 134 -26.96 -27.53 13.06
C LEU A 134 -25.51 -27.54 12.57
N ASP A 135 -24.72 -28.40 13.21
CA ASP A 135 -23.72 -29.27 12.62
C ASP A 135 -23.08 -28.83 11.28
N GLU A 136 -21.93 -28.16 11.35
CA GLU A 136 -20.94 -28.13 10.25
C GLU A 136 -19.56 -28.52 10.79
N ALA A 137 -19.50 -29.71 11.39
CA ALA A 137 -18.25 -30.37 11.75
C ALA A 137 -17.76 -31.29 10.60
N ASP A 138 -17.49 -30.74 9.40
CA ASP A 138 -16.49 -31.30 8.46
C ASP A 138 -16.19 -30.39 7.25
N ARG A 139 -15.84 -29.12 7.50
CA ARG A 139 -15.20 -28.30 6.46
C ARG A 139 -13.68 -28.32 6.69
N PRO A 140 -12.86 -28.74 5.71
CA PRO A 140 -11.42 -28.58 5.84
C PRO A 140 -11.14 -27.09 6.03
N ALA A 141 -10.49 -26.74 7.15
CA ALA A 141 -10.09 -25.39 7.50
C ALA A 141 -9.02 -24.90 6.51
N THR A 142 -9.43 -24.50 5.32
CA THR A 142 -8.56 -23.94 4.29
C THR A 142 -9.21 -22.68 3.72
N ASP A 143 -9.27 -21.62 4.51
CA ASP A 143 -9.00 -20.25 4.06
C ASP A 143 -8.98 -19.38 5.33
N HIS A 144 -7.93 -18.61 5.55
CA HIS A 144 -7.97 -17.54 6.55
C HIS A 144 -9.20 -16.67 6.28
N ASP A 145 -9.94 -16.21 7.28
CA ASP A 145 -11.38 -15.87 7.27
C ASP A 145 -11.89 -14.77 6.30
N GLY A 146 -11.28 -14.49 5.15
CA GLY A 146 -11.67 -13.42 4.23
C GLY A 146 -11.48 -12.00 4.78
N HIS A 147 -11.09 -11.84 6.05
CA HIS A 147 -10.94 -10.54 6.69
C HIS A 147 -9.56 -9.94 6.46
N CYS A 148 -9.51 -8.61 6.34
CA CYS A 148 -8.28 -7.82 6.36
C CYS A 148 -7.69 -7.78 7.77
N THR A 149 -6.38 -8.00 7.94
CA THR A 149 -5.74 -7.93 9.27
C THR A 149 -5.70 -6.52 9.85
N GLN A 150 -5.80 -5.50 9.00
CA GLN A 150 -5.71 -4.10 9.41
C GLN A 150 -7.07 -3.48 9.73
N CYS A 151 -7.99 -3.44 8.76
CA CYS A 151 -9.32 -2.85 8.97
C CYS A 151 -10.34 -3.84 9.53
N ARG A 152 -10.05 -5.15 9.55
CA ARG A 152 -10.97 -6.23 9.96
C ARG A 152 -12.21 -6.41 9.10
N ASP A 153 -12.33 -5.66 8.00
CA ASP A 153 -13.44 -5.83 7.05
C ASP A 153 -13.33 -7.16 6.32
N GLN A 154 -14.50 -7.76 6.05
CA GLN A 154 -14.61 -8.92 5.17
C GLN A 154 -14.39 -8.48 3.72
N VAL A 155 -13.51 -9.19 3.02
CA VAL A 155 -13.13 -8.86 1.65
C VAL A 155 -13.41 -10.06 0.75
N SER A 156 -14.16 -9.83 -0.32
CA SER A 156 -14.48 -10.88 -1.31
C SER A 156 -13.35 -11.15 -2.31
N VAL A 157 -12.32 -10.30 -2.34
CA VAL A 157 -11.15 -10.44 -3.22
C VAL A 157 -9.96 -11.05 -2.48
N GLU A 158 -9.04 -11.65 -3.25
CA GLU A 158 -7.78 -12.17 -2.71
C GLU A 158 -7.02 -11.05 -1.98
N ARG A 159 -6.75 -11.28 -0.70
CA ARG A 159 -5.98 -10.37 0.16
C ARG A 159 -4.51 -10.39 -0.25
N PHE A 160 -3.86 -9.25 -0.10
CA PHE A 160 -2.42 -9.15 -0.31
C PHE A 160 -1.69 -9.66 0.92
N ARG A 161 -0.81 -10.64 0.74
CA ARG A 161 0.16 -11.01 1.77
C ARG A 161 1.33 -10.03 1.69
N VAL A 162 1.46 -9.22 2.73
CA VAL A 162 2.42 -8.12 2.82
C VAL A 162 3.41 -8.41 3.92
N THR A 163 4.70 -8.22 3.64
CA THR A 163 5.74 -8.16 4.66
C THR A 163 5.98 -6.69 4.97
N THR A 164 5.81 -6.32 6.23
CA THR A 164 6.05 -4.96 6.70
C THR A 164 7.52 -4.75 7.04
N VAL A 165 7.97 -3.49 7.13
CA VAL A 165 9.37 -3.12 7.43
C VAL A 165 9.89 -3.63 8.79
N ASP A 166 9.00 -3.99 9.70
CA ASP A 166 9.32 -4.64 10.98
C ASP A 166 9.34 -6.19 10.88
N GLY A 167 9.22 -6.74 9.68
CA GLY A 167 9.29 -8.16 9.37
C GLY A 167 8.01 -8.95 9.65
N ARG A 168 6.89 -8.29 10.01
CA ARG A 168 5.61 -8.97 10.21
C ARG A 168 4.93 -9.29 8.88
N THR A 169 4.22 -10.41 8.84
CA THR A 169 3.36 -10.79 7.70
C THR A 169 1.92 -10.39 8.00
N GLU A 170 1.35 -9.54 7.16
CA GLU A 170 -0.04 -9.08 7.24
C GLU A 170 -0.84 -9.47 5.99
N TRP A 171 -2.15 -9.64 6.13
CA TRP A 171 -3.07 -9.96 5.04
C TRP A 171 -4.02 -8.78 4.81
N LEU A 172 -3.68 -7.94 3.85
CA LEU A 172 -4.32 -6.65 3.66
C LEU A 172 -5.33 -6.68 2.50
N CYS A 173 -6.44 -5.97 2.66
CA CYS A 173 -7.31 -5.63 1.53
C CYS A 173 -6.57 -4.66 0.59
N PRO A 174 -7.06 -4.45 -0.66
CA PRO A 174 -6.42 -3.50 -1.58
C PRO A 174 -6.25 -2.09 -1.00
N ALA A 175 -7.27 -1.57 -0.33
CA ALA A 175 -7.20 -0.24 0.29
C ALA A 175 -6.12 -0.16 1.38
N CYS A 176 -6.09 -1.11 2.31
CA CYS A 176 -5.08 -1.13 3.38
C CYS A 176 -3.67 -1.39 2.85
N ARG A 177 -3.52 -2.20 1.80
CA ARG A 177 -2.21 -2.43 1.16
C ARG A 177 -1.70 -1.14 0.51
N ASP A 178 -2.54 -0.45 -0.26
CA ASP A 178 -2.15 0.79 -0.92
C ASP A 178 -1.83 1.89 0.10
N GLU A 179 -2.57 1.94 1.22
CA GLU A 179 -2.29 2.84 2.34
C GLU A 179 -0.97 2.49 3.04
N ALA A 180 -0.73 1.22 3.34
CA ALA A 180 0.53 0.78 3.94
C ALA A 180 1.74 1.09 3.04
N GLU A 181 1.58 0.95 1.72
CA GLU A 181 2.61 1.33 0.74
C GLU A 181 2.88 2.84 0.74
N ARG A 182 1.83 3.67 0.73
CA ARG A 182 1.97 5.14 0.81
C ARG A 182 2.69 5.56 2.09
N ASN A 183 2.44 4.86 3.19
CA ASN A 183 3.06 5.14 4.48
C ASN A 183 4.46 4.55 4.64
N GLY A 184 5.01 3.87 3.62
CA GLY A 184 6.34 3.27 3.67
C GLY A 184 6.47 2.11 4.65
N ILE A 185 5.34 1.47 5.00
CA ILE A 185 5.29 0.36 5.97
C ILE A 185 5.56 -0.98 5.27
N VAL A 186 5.45 -1.04 3.94
CA VAL A 186 5.61 -2.27 3.15
C VAL A 186 7.06 -2.48 2.73
N GLU A 187 7.64 -3.61 3.14
CA GLU A 187 8.93 -4.09 2.63
C GLU A 187 8.74 -4.88 1.33
N SER A 188 7.77 -5.81 1.31
CA SER A 188 7.50 -6.63 0.12
C SER A 188 6.04 -7.08 0.07
N VAL A 189 5.53 -7.29 -1.14
CA VAL A 189 4.20 -7.84 -1.38
C VAL A 189 4.36 -9.16 -2.12
N ALA A 190 3.83 -10.24 -1.55
CA ALA A 190 3.87 -11.54 -2.19
C ALA A 190 2.99 -11.54 -3.45
N MET A 191 3.43 -12.27 -4.48
CA MET A 191 2.64 -12.50 -5.67
C MET A 191 1.23 -13.05 -5.33
N ARG A 192 0.22 -12.58 -6.05
CA ARG A 192 -1.15 -13.12 -5.99
C ARG A 192 -1.23 -14.50 -6.63
N GLU A 193 -2.11 -15.37 -6.14
CA GLU A 193 -2.32 -16.71 -6.72
C GLU A 193 -2.77 -16.64 -8.16
N THR A 194 -3.69 -15.72 -8.46
CA THR A 194 -4.16 -15.52 -9.83
C THR A 194 -3.00 -15.21 -10.76
N LYS A 195 -2.07 -14.33 -10.32
CA LYS A 195 -0.89 -14.00 -11.10
C LYS A 195 0.08 -15.17 -11.22
N ALA A 196 0.28 -15.90 -10.12
CA ALA A 196 1.14 -17.07 -10.10
C ALA A 196 0.64 -18.17 -11.06
N ARG A 197 -0.68 -18.38 -11.15
CA ARG A 197 -1.31 -19.31 -12.10
C ARG A 197 -1.07 -18.89 -13.53
N GLU A 198 -1.18 -17.60 -13.85
CA GLU A 198 -0.86 -17.05 -15.18
C GLU A 198 0.61 -17.30 -15.55
N VAL A 199 1.55 -17.04 -14.62
CA VAL A 199 2.99 -17.22 -14.84
C VAL A 199 3.32 -18.69 -15.11
N LEU A 200 2.75 -19.62 -14.35
CA LEU A 200 2.95 -21.05 -14.57
C LEU A 200 2.11 -21.63 -15.72
N GLY A 201 1.05 -20.93 -16.14
CA GLY A 201 0.10 -21.39 -17.15
C GLY A 201 -0.73 -22.59 -16.66
N VAL A 202 -1.18 -22.56 -15.41
CA VAL A 202 -1.97 -23.63 -14.78
C VAL A 202 -3.38 -23.16 -14.44
N SER A 203 -4.32 -24.10 -14.35
CA SER A 203 -5.70 -23.80 -13.95
C SER A 203 -5.81 -23.54 -12.44
N ALA A 204 -6.95 -22.96 -12.01
CA ALA A 204 -7.24 -22.76 -10.59
C ALA A 204 -7.22 -24.06 -9.78
N ASN A 205 -7.67 -25.15 -10.40
CA ASN A 205 -7.80 -26.47 -9.79
C ASN A 205 -6.61 -27.39 -10.06
N ALA A 206 -5.49 -26.85 -10.54
CA ALA A 206 -4.31 -27.67 -10.84
C ALA A 206 -3.83 -28.42 -9.60
N SER A 207 -3.52 -29.70 -9.77
CA SER A 207 -2.91 -30.55 -8.75
C SER A 207 -1.46 -30.14 -8.44
N LEU A 208 -0.92 -30.57 -7.30
CA LEU A 208 0.50 -30.36 -6.97
C LEU A 208 1.43 -30.96 -8.04
N GLU A 209 1.07 -32.11 -8.62
CA GLU A 209 1.84 -32.72 -9.70
C GLU A 209 1.87 -31.86 -10.97
N GLU A 210 0.72 -31.29 -11.35
CA GLU A 210 0.62 -30.36 -12.47
C GLU A 210 1.42 -29.08 -12.21
N LEU A 211 1.36 -28.56 -10.98
CA LEU A 211 2.18 -27.42 -10.54
C LEU A 211 3.67 -27.72 -10.73
N HIS A 212 4.16 -28.87 -10.24
CA HIS A 212 5.56 -29.30 -10.37
C HIS A 212 5.97 -29.50 -11.83
N ARG A 213 5.05 -30.01 -12.67
CA ARG A 213 5.28 -30.21 -14.11
C ARG A 213 5.40 -28.87 -14.84
N ALA A 214 4.49 -27.93 -14.56
CA ALA A 214 4.48 -26.60 -15.14
C ALA A 214 5.71 -25.80 -14.73
N TYR A 215 6.07 -25.83 -13.45
CA TYR A 215 7.28 -25.20 -12.92
C TYR A 215 8.53 -25.68 -13.66
N ARG A 216 8.75 -27.00 -13.76
CA ARG A 216 9.91 -27.56 -14.50
C ARG A 216 9.96 -27.10 -15.96
N LYS A 217 8.79 -26.98 -16.62
CA LYS A 217 8.69 -26.50 -18.00
C LYS A 217 9.05 -25.02 -18.11
N GLN A 218 8.57 -24.19 -17.19
CA GLN A 218 8.81 -22.74 -17.20
C GLN A 218 10.24 -22.39 -16.76
N VAL A 219 10.80 -23.08 -15.77
CA VAL A 219 12.22 -22.93 -15.38
C VAL A 219 13.13 -23.20 -16.57
N LYS A 220 12.90 -24.30 -17.30
CA LYS A 220 13.66 -24.60 -18.51
C LYS A 220 13.54 -23.53 -19.57
N ARG A 221 12.50 -22.69 -19.59
CA ARG A 221 12.32 -21.58 -20.53
C ARG A 221 12.95 -20.29 -20.05
N ALA A 222 12.83 -20.02 -18.76
CA ALA A 222 13.28 -18.82 -18.10
C ALA A 222 14.77 -18.83 -17.70
N HIS A 223 15.42 -20.00 -17.72
CA HIS A 223 16.82 -20.16 -17.30
C HIS A 223 17.78 -19.19 -18.04
N PRO A 224 18.66 -18.47 -17.33
CA PRO A 224 19.55 -17.45 -17.95
C PRO A 224 20.50 -18.02 -19.01
N ASP A 225 20.85 -19.30 -18.95
CA ASP A 225 21.66 -19.96 -19.98
C ASP A 225 20.97 -20.08 -21.35
N ARG A 226 19.67 -19.76 -21.43
CA ARG A 226 18.94 -19.76 -22.70
C ARG A 226 18.88 -18.36 -23.27
N LYS A 227 18.94 -18.27 -24.61
CA LYS A 227 18.81 -17.01 -25.36
C LYS A 227 17.56 -16.19 -25.02
N SER A 228 16.48 -16.83 -24.60
CA SER A 228 15.21 -16.19 -24.22
C SER A 228 14.99 -16.07 -22.71
N GLY A 229 15.95 -16.53 -21.89
CA GLY A 229 15.83 -16.58 -20.44
C GLY A 229 16.60 -15.45 -19.76
N SER A 230 16.25 -15.20 -18.50
CA SER A 230 16.90 -14.18 -17.68
C SER A 230 16.77 -14.54 -16.21
N ARG A 231 17.64 -13.95 -15.37
CA ARG A 231 17.55 -14.11 -13.91
C ARG A 231 16.18 -13.67 -13.37
N SER A 232 15.66 -12.55 -13.88
CA SER A 232 14.34 -12.02 -13.48
C SER A 232 13.19 -12.96 -13.86
N ALA A 233 13.21 -13.54 -15.07
CA ALA A 233 12.21 -14.50 -15.49
C ALA A 233 12.27 -15.78 -14.64
N PHE A 234 13.48 -16.24 -14.29
CA PHE A 234 13.66 -17.40 -13.43
C PHE A 234 13.13 -17.16 -12.01
N GLN A 235 13.41 -15.98 -11.44
CA GLN A 235 12.89 -15.57 -10.13
C GLN A 235 11.36 -15.51 -10.14
N LEU A 236 10.76 -14.87 -11.16
CA LEU A 236 9.31 -14.77 -11.30
C LEU A 236 8.62 -16.15 -11.32
N VAL A 237 9.18 -17.10 -12.07
CA VAL A 237 8.66 -18.49 -12.14
C VAL A 237 8.81 -19.21 -10.80
N THR A 238 9.88 -18.95 -10.07
CA THR A 238 10.13 -19.56 -8.75
C THR A 238 9.18 -19.03 -7.70
N GLU A 239 9.00 -17.71 -7.63
CA GLU A 239 8.05 -17.06 -6.72
C GLU A 239 6.60 -17.52 -6.99
N ALA A 240 6.21 -17.60 -8.26
CA ALA A 240 4.88 -18.11 -8.65
C ALA A 240 4.65 -19.55 -8.17
N TYR A 241 5.67 -20.40 -8.27
CA TYR A 241 5.59 -21.77 -7.80
C TYR A 241 5.47 -21.87 -6.29
N GLU A 242 6.31 -21.13 -5.55
CA GLU A 242 6.27 -21.09 -4.09
C GLU A 242 4.90 -20.62 -3.59
N ARG A 243 4.37 -19.54 -4.18
CA ARG A 243 3.05 -18.99 -3.81
C ARG A 243 1.92 -20.01 -3.93
N LEU A 244 1.89 -20.78 -5.03
CA LEU A 244 0.84 -21.76 -5.28
C LEU A 244 1.04 -23.07 -4.54
N ARG A 245 2.29 -23.44 -4.25
CA ARG A 245 2.60 -24.59 -3.39
C ARG A 245 2.17 -24.30 -1.96
N ASP A 246 2.49 -23.13 -1.43
CA ASP A 246 2.15 -22.73 -0.07
C ASP A 246 0.64 -22.59 0.12
N ALA A 247 -0.10 -22.16 -0.91
CA ALA A 247 -1.57 -22.14 -0.91
C ALA A 247 -2.23 -23.53 -0.86
N LYS A 248 -1.49 -24.59 -1.23
CA LYS A 248 -1.97 -25.98 -1.30
C LYS A 248 -1.42 -26.85 -0.17
N ARG A 249 -0.68 -26.25 0.76
CA ARG A 249 -0.07 -26.92 1.91
C ARG A 249 -0.98 -26.83 3.12
#